data_AF-A0A8D8Y4M9-F1
#
_entry.id   AF-A0A8D8Y4M9-F1
#
_cell.length_a   1.000
_cell.length_b   1.000
_cell.length_c   1.000
_cell.angle_alpha   90.00
_cell.angle_beta   90.00
_cell.angle_gamma   90.00
#
_symmetry.space_group_name_H-M   'P 1'
#
loop_
_entity.id
_entity.type
_entity.pdbx_description
1 polymer ?
#
loop_
_entity_poly.entity_id
_entity_poly.type
_entity_poly.pdbx_seq_one_letter_code
_entity_poly.pdbx_strand_id
1 'polypeptide(L)'
;MQAVAALGVAVVAIGEEIGSEMSTRIFGQLGRYGEPAVRRAVPLAIALCSMSNPQLNVIDVLNKYSHDLDEELAHNAIFSMGLVGAGTNNARLATMLRQLAQYHVKNTGHLFMVRIAQGLTHMGKGTVSLSPFHTDRQILNPVALAGLLVVLTSFLDTKNIILGKSHYLLYCLVPAMYPRWLVTLDENQEPVSVSVRVGQAVDVIGKAGTPKTIAGVHTHTTPVLLAVGERAELATDDYTPLSPVMEGFVILRKKDKDE
;
A
#
# COMPACT_ATOMS: atom_id res chain seq x y z
N MET A 1 -24.61 9.22 -6.25
CA MET A 1 -24.65 8.70 -4.86
C MET A 1 -24.16 7.27 -4.75
N GLN A 2 -24.64 6.33 -5.58
CA GLN A 2 -24.23 4.92 -5.47
C GLN A 2 -22.70 4.69 -5.60
N ALA A 3 -22.02 5.46 -6.46
CA ALA A 3 -20.56 5.43 -6.56
C ALA A 3 -19.84 5.79 -5.24
N VAL A 4 -20.37 6.75 -4.49
CA VAL A 4 -19.83 7.14 -3.17
C VAL A 4 -20.13 6.07 -2.12
N ALA A 5 -21.28 5.41 -2.21
CA ALA A 5 -21.61 4.29 -1.33
C ALA A 5 -20.64 3.11 -1.52
N ALA A 6 -20.23 2.81 -2.76
CA ALA A 6 -19.23 1.77 -3.04
C ALA A 6 -17.86 2.09 -2.39
N LEU A 7 -17.43 3.36 -2.45
CA LEU A 7 -16.23 3.82 -1.73
C LEU A 7 -16.41 3.71 -0.21
N GLY A 8 -17.59 4.04 0.32
CA GLY A 8 -17.90 3.90 1.75
C GLY A 8 -17.76 2.46 2.25
N VAL A 9 -18.25 1.48 1.48
CA VAL A 9 -18.07 0.05 1.80
C VAL A 9 -16.58 -0.31 1.85
N ALA A 10 -15.78 0.18 0.91
CA ALA A 10 -14.34 -0.07 0.89
C ALA A 10 -13.64 0.52 2.12
N VAL A 11 -14.04 1.71 2.58
CA VAL A 11 -13.48 2.34 3.78
C VAL A 11 -13.73 1.50 5.02
N VAL A 12 -14.94 0.97 5.17
CA VAL A 12 -15.28 0.08 6.29
C VAL A 12 -14.44 -1.21 6.23
N ALA A 13 -14.27 -1.76 5.02
CA ALA A 13 -13.51 -2.98 4.82
C ALA A 13 -11.99 -2.81 5.00
N ILE A 14 -11.46 -1.59 5.01
CA ILE A 14 -10.01 -1.35 5.08
C ILE A 14 -9.39 -1.79 6.42
N GLY A 15 -10.20 -1.80 7.49
CA GLY A 15 -9.77 -2.16 8.84
C GLY A 15 -9.58 -3.65 9.08
N GLU A 16 -10.13 -4.51 8.22
CA GLU A 16 -10.12 -5.96 8.42
C GLU A 16 -9.60 -6.67 7.17
N GLU A 17 -8.61 -7.56 7.35
CA GLU A 17 -8.03 -8.30 6.21
C GLU A 17 -9.07 -9.22 5.56
N ILE A 18 -9.88 -9.92 6.37
CA ILE A 18 -10.97 -10.78 5.87
C ILE A 18 -12.04 -9.93 5.18
N GLY A 19 -12.38 -8.77 5.75
CA GLY A 19 -13.34 -7.84 5.18
C GLY A 19 -12.89 -7.30 3.82
N SER A 20 -11.60 -6.98 3.69
CA SER A 20 -10.99 -6.54 2.44
C SER A 20 -11.09 -7.62 1.35
N GLU A 21 -10.70 -8.87 1.64
CA GLU A 21 -10.81 -9.97 0.67
C GLU A 21 -12.26 -10.26 0.25
N MET A 22 -13.19 -10.28 1.21
CA MET A 22 -14.60 -10.53 0.92
C MET A 22 -15.22 -9.39 0.10
N SER A 23 -14.83 -8.14 0.38
CA SER A 23 -15.30 -6.97 -0.36
C SER A 23 -14.86 -6.98 -1.82
N THR A 24 -13.64 -7.45 -2.12
CA THR A 24 -13.19 -7.58 -3.53
C THR A 24 -14.09 -8.49 -4.36
N ARG A 25 -14.65 -9.55 -3.77
CA ARG A 25 -15.59 -10.46 -4.45
C ARG A 25 -16.92 -9.78 -4.72
N ILE A 26 -17.44 -9.02 -3.74
CA ILE A 26 -18.68 -8.24 -3.88
C ILE A 26 -18.51 -7.18 -4.96
N PHE A 27 -17.37 -6.47 -4.97
CA PHE A 27 -17.05 -5.50 -6.02
C PHE A 27 -16.95 -6.13 -7.41
N GLY A 28 -16.49 -7.39 -7.51
CA GLY A 28 -16.50 -8.14 -8.77
C GLY A 28 -17.91 -8.36 -9.33
N GLN A 29 -18.91 -8.60 -8.48
CA GLN A 29 -20.32 -8.69 -8.90
C GLN A 29 -20.88 -7.30 -9.24
N LEU A 30 -20.58 -6.31 -8.41
CA LEU A 30 -21.01 -4.92 -8.60
C LEU A 30 -20.47 -4.34 -9.93
N GLY A 31 -19.25 -4.71 -10.32
CA GLY A 31 -18.66 -4.28 -11.59
C GLY A 31 -19.29 -4.93 -12.82
N ARG A 32 -19.96 -6.08 -12.69
CA ARG A 32 -20.65 -6.77 -13.80
C ARG A 32 -22.10 -6.32 -13.96
N TYR A 33 -22.81 -6.12 -12.84
CA TYR A 33 -24.26 -5.85 -12.84
C TYR A 33 -24.64 -4.41 -12.49
N GLY A 34 -23.67 -3.60 -12.02
CA GLY A 34 -23.92 -2.23 -11.60
C GLY A 34 -24.10 -1.25 -12.75
N GLU A 35 -24.72 -0.12 -12.45
CA GLU A 35 -24.81 1.03 -13.35
C GLU A 35 -23.42 1.56 -13.75
N PRO A 36 -23.28 2.26 -14.90
CA PRO A 36 -21.99 2.78 -15.36
C PRO A 36 -21.23 3.62 -14.32
N ALA A 37 -21.95 4.44 -13.54
CA ALA A 37 -21.37 5.25 -12.48
C ALA A 37 -20.76 4.40 -11.35
N VAL A 38 -21.41 3.29 -11.00
CA VAL A 38 -20.92 2.35 -9.97
C VAL A 38 -19.75 1.55 -10.52
N ARG A 39 -19.85 1.10 -11.78
CA ARG A 39 -18.77 0.38 -12.46
C ARG A 39 -17.46 1.18 -12.47
N ARG A 40 -17.53 2.50 -12.71
CA ARG A 40 -16.36 3.41 -12.68
C ARG A 40 -15.72 3.54 -11.29
N ALA A 41 -16.49 3.38 -10.21
CA ALA A 41 -16.00 3.46 -8.83
C ALA A 41 -15.40 2.14 -8.31
N VAL A 42 -15.75 1.00 -8.92
CA VAL A 42 -15.30 -0.33 -8.49
C VAL A 42 -13.77 -0.48 -8.46
N PRO A 43 -12.98 -0.08 -9.48
CA PRO A 43 -11.52 -0.18 -9.42
C PRO A 43 -10.91 0.61 -8.26
N LEU A 44 -11.44 1.81 -8.00
CA LEU A 44 -10.99 2.69 -6.92
C LEU A 44 -11.27 2.07 -5.54
N ALA A 45 -12.46 1.47 -5.37
CA ALA A 45 -12.84 0.75 -4.16
C ALA A 45 -11.93 -0.47 -3.92
N ILE A 46 -11.64 -1.24 -4.97
CA ILE A 46 -10.70 -2.37 -4.91
C ILE A 46 -9.29 -1.90 -4.52
N ALA A 47 -8.81 -0.78 -5.08
CA ALA A 47 -7.51 -0.24 -4.72
C ALA A 47 -7.43 0.19 -3.25
N LEU A 48 -8.50 0.80 -2.72
CA LEU A 48 -8.55 1.21 -1.32
C LEU A 48 -8.47 -0.01 -0.37
N CYS A 49 -9.11 -1.12 -0.71
CA CYS A 49 -9.01 -2.38 0.03
C CYS A 49 -7.58 -2.98 0.05
N SER A 50 -6.79 -2.77 -1.01
CA SER A 50 -5.47 -3.38 -1.19
C SER A 50 -4.34 -2.34 -1.36
N MET A 51 -4.38 -1.28 -0.56
CA MET A 51 -3.39 -0.20 -0.59
C MET A 51 -1.97 -0.68 -0.26
N SER A 52 -1.02 -0.38 -1.15
CA SER A 52 0.38 -0.82 -1.07
C SER A 52 0.58 -2.34 -0.88
N ASN A 53 -0.46 -3.17 -1.09
CA ASN A 53 -0.42 -4.62 -1.01
C ASN A 53 -0.69 -5.23 -2.39
N PRO A 54 0.36 -5.48 -3.20
CA PRO A 54 0.20 -5.96 -4.57
C PRO A 54 -0.15 -7.45 -4.62
N GLN A 55 -1.42 -7.78 -4.34
CA GLN A 55 -1.96 -9.12 -4.58
C GLN A 55 -2.16 -9.36 -6.08
N LEU A 56 -1.62 -10.47 -6.59
CA LEU A 56 -1.69 -10.81 -8.02
C LEU A 56 -3.14 -10.89 -8.54
N ASN A 57 -4.05 -11.43 -7.72
CA ASN A 57 -5.46 -11.54 -8.06
C ASN A 57 -6.10 -10.17 -8.36
N VAL A 58 -5.79 -9.17 -7.54
CA VAL A 58 -6.30 -7.80 -7.69
C VAL A 58 -5.70 -7.13 -8.92
N ILE A 59 -4.39 -7.30 -9.14
CA ILE A 59 -3.69 -6.73 -10.30
C ILE A 59 -4.26 -7.29 -11.62
N ASP A 60 -4.48 -8.60 -11.70
CA ASP A 60 -5.01 -9.25 -12.90
C ASP A 60 -6.47 -8.81 -13.18
N VAL A 61 -7.27 -8.51 -12.15
CA VAL A 61 -8.62 -7.92 -12.30
C VAL A 61 -8.55 -6.49 -12.79
N LEU A 62 -7.71 -5.64 -12.19
CA LEU A 62 -7.54 -4.24 -12.60
C LEU A 62 -6.98 -4.11 -14.03
N ASN A 63 -6.08 -5.01 -14.44
CA ASN A 63 -5.54 -5.05 -15.80
C ASN A 63 -6.62 -5.44 -16.85
N LYS A 64 -7.65 -6.20 -16.46
CA LYS A 64 -8.81 -6.43 -17.34
C LYS A 64 -9.64 -5.16 -17.51
N TYR A 65 -9.87 -4.43 -16.42
CA TYR A 65 -10.60 -3.16 -16.47
C TYR A 65 -9.87 -2.04 -17.21
N SER A 66 -8.54 -2.07 -17.28
CA SER A 66 -7.77 -1.06 -18.03
C SER A 66 -7.91 -1.16 -19.56
N HIS A 67 -8.39 -2.29 -20.08
CA HIS A 67 -8.64 -2.51 -21.51
C HIS A 67 -10.12 -2.36 -21.89
N ASP A 68 -10.96 -1.85 -20.98
CA ASP A 68 -12.37 -1.60 -21.26
C ASP A 68 -12.54 -0.43 -22.27
N LEU A 69 -13.66 -0.42 -22.98
CA LEU A 69 -14.02 0.60 -23.97
C LEU A 69 -14.38 1.94 -23.30
N ASP A 70 -14.87 1.91 -22.05
CA ASP A 70 -15.18 3.13 -21.30
C ASP A 70 -13.89 3.78 -20.77
N GLU A 71 -13.52 4.90 -21.39
CA GLU A 71 -12.28 5.61 -21.07
C GLU A 71 -12.17 5.93 -19.57
N GLU A 72 -13.24 6.40 -18.92
CA GLU A 72 -13.19 6.79 -17.50
C GLU A 72 -12.91 5.60 -16.59
N LEU A 73 -13.48 4.43 -16.92
CA LEU A 73 -13.22 3.19 -16.20
C LEU A 73 -11.75 2.77 -16.37
N ALA A 74 -11.22 2.85 -17.59
CA ALA A 74 -9.83 2.52 -17.87
C ALA A 74 -8.86 3.47 -17.13
N HIS A 75 -9.13 4.78 -17.08
CA HIS A 75 -8.35 5.73 -16.28
C HIS A 75 -8.34 5.35 -14.79
N ASN A 76 -9.52 5.05 -14.24
CA ASN A 76 -9.65 4.66 -12.83
C ASN A 76 -8.93 3.34 -12.54
N ALA A 77 -8.98 2.36 -13.44
CA ALA A 77 -8.27 1.09 -13.30
C ALA A 77 -6.75 1.27 -13.33
N ILE A 78 -6.22 2.09 -14.24
CA ILE A 78 -4.77 2.39 -14.33
C ILE A 78 -4.28 3.08 -13.06
N PHE A 79 -5.02 4.09 -12.58
CA PHE A 79 -4.69 4.77 -11.34
C PHE A 79 -4.72 3.83 -10.13
N SER A 80 -5.75 2.99 -10.06
CA SER A 80 -5.94 1.98 -9.02
C SER A 80 -4.77 0.98 -8.97
N MET A 81 -4.24 0.55 -10.13
CA MET A 81 -3.02 -0.27 -10.17
C MET A 81 -1.81 0.45 -9.56
N GLY A 82 -1.67 1.76 -9.82
CA GLY A 82 -0.63 2.58 -9.22
C GLY A 82 -0.72 2.66 -7.70
N LEU A 83 -1.93 2.79 -7.15
CA LEU A 83 -2.17 2.82 -5.70
C LEU A 83 -1.90 1.47 -5.02
N VAL A 84 -2.32 0.36 -5.62
CA VAL A 84 -2.08 -0.99 -5.09
C VAL A 84 -0.58 -1.31 -5.08
N GLY A 85 0.14 -0.90 -6.12
CA GLY A 85 1.59 -1.10 -6.23
C GLY A 85 2.44 -0.05 -5.52
N ALA A 86 1.83 0.95 -4.87
CA ALA A 86 2.52 2.12 -4.37
C ALA A 86 3.67 1.76 -3.40
N GLY A 87 4.89 2.18 -3.73
CA GLY A 87 6.07 1.97 -2.90
C GLY A 87 6.60 0.54 -2.82
N THR A 88 6.00 -0.43 -3.51
CA THR A 88 6.40 -1.85 -3.40
C THR A 88 7.43 -2.28 -4.43
N ASN A 89 7.67 -1.48 -5.47
CA ASN A 89 8.60 -1.79 -6.56
C ASN A 89 8.38 -3.19 -7.17
N ASN A 90 7.12 -3.64 -7.27
CA ASN A 90 6.81 -4.96 -7.80
C ASN A 90 7.12 -5.03 -9.31
N ALA A 91 8.07 -5.88 -9.67
CA ALA A 91 8.56 -6.03 -11.04
C ALA A 91 7.44 -6.40 -12.05
N ARG A 92 6.49 -7.25 -11.67
CA ARG A 92 5.40 -7.69 -12.57
C ARG A 92 4.41 -6.56 -12.86
N LEU A 93 4.07 -5.77 -11.84
CA LEU A 93 3.20 -4.61 -12.02
C LEU A 93 3.90 -3.53 -12.86
N ALA A 94 5.20 -3.31 -12.63
CA ALA A 94 5.99 -2.38 -13.43
C ALA A 94 6.07 -2.77 -14.91
N THR A 95 6.20 -4.07 -15.24
CA THR A 95 6.19 -4.53 -16.63
C THR A 95 4.82 -4.38 -17.27
N MET A 96 3.73 -4.69 -16.56
CA MET A 96 2.36 -4.47 -17.03
C MET A 96 2.09 -3.00 -17.34
N LEU A 97 2.47 -2.07 -16.44
CA LEU A 97 2.31 -0.64 -16.68
C LEU A 97 3.14 -0.15 -17.89
N ARG A 98 4.32 -0.74 -18.17
CA ARG A 98 5.08 -0.42 -19.39
C ARG A 98 4.38 -0.91 -20.65
N GLN A 99 3.76 -2.09 -20.62
CA GLN A 99 2.97 -2.60 -21.75
C GLN A 99 1.74 -1.71 -22.00
N LEU A 100 1.03 -1.30 -20.94
CA LEU A 100 -0.10 -0.36 -21.04
C LEU A 100 0.33 1.01 -21.60
N ALA A 101 1.52 1.50 -21.23
CA ALA A 101 2.07 2.73 -21.80
C ALA A 101 2.29 2.62 -23.32
N GLN A 102 2.74 1.45 -23.81
CA GLN A 102 2.92 1.18 -25.24
C GLN A 102 1.58 1.02 -25.97
N TYR A 103 0.57 0.43 -25.32
CA TYR A 103 -0.77 0.28 -25.88
C TYR A 103 -1.48 1.63 -26.05
N HIS A 104 -1.39 2.52 -25.04
CA HIS A 104 -2.08 3.81 -25.03
C HIS A 104 -1.27 5.00 -25.58
N VAL A 105 -0.25 4.78 -26.41
CA VAL A 105 0.61 5.87 -26.94
C VAL A 105 -0.19 6.99 -27.63
N LYS A 106 -1.30 6.64 -28.29
CA LYS A 106 -2.10 7.60 -29.06
C LYS A 106 -2.99 8.50 -28.21
N ASN A 107 -3.35 8.09 -26.99
CA ASN A 107 -4.25 8.87 -26.13
C ASN A 107 -3.46 9.49 -24.97
N THR A 108 -3.34 10.81 -24.99
CA THR A 108 -2.57 11.59 -24.01
C THR A 108 -3.11 11.45 -22.59
N GLY A 109 -4.43 11.31 -22.42
CA GLY A 109 -5.08 11.16 -21.10
C GLY A 109 -4.71 9.84 -20.42
N HIS A 110 -4.78 8.73 -21.16
CA HIS A 110 -4.36 7.42 -20.63
C HIS A 110 -2.86 7.40 -20.34
N LEU A 111 -2.04 7.97 -21.22
CA LEU A 111 -0.59 8.03 -21.02
C LEU A 111 -0.21 8.83 -19.77
N PHE A 112 -0.90 9.95 -19.51
CA PHE A 112 -0.74 10.72 -18.28
C PHE A 112 -1.02 9.86 -17.04
N MET A 113 -2.11 9.09 -17.06
CA MET A 113 -2.47 8.21 -15.94
C MET A 113 -1.47 7.08 -15.72
N VAL A 114 -1.00 6.44 -16.80
CA VAL A 114 0.01 5.37 -16.71
C VAL A 114 1.31 5.89 -16.12
N ARG A 115 1.73 7.12 -16.46
CA ARG A 115 2.94 7.73 -15.89
C ARG A 115 2.80 8.03 -14.41
N ILE A 116 1.65 8.52 -13.97
CA ILE A 116 1.37 8.69 -12.53
C ILE A 116 1.44 7.33 -11.82
N ALA A 117 0.77 6.31 -12.36
CA ALA A 117 0.79 4.98 -11.79
C ALA A 117 2.23 4.42 -11.67
N GLN A 118 3.05 4.59 -12.72
CA GLN A 118 4.47 4.21 -12.69
C GLN A 118 5.25 4.97 -11.61
N GLY A 119 5.03 6.28 -11.49
CA GLY A 119 5.62 7.11 -10.44
C GLY A 119 5.27 6.62 -9.03
N LEU A 120 4.00 6.28 -8.79
CA LEU A 120 3.53 5.76 -7.50
C LEU A 120 4.19 4.42 -7.15
N THR A 121 4.39 3.53 -8.14
CA THR A 121 4.98 2.20 -7.88
C THR A 121 6.45 2.26 -7.45
N HIS A 122 7.18 3.25 -7.91
CA HIS A 122 8.58 3.51 -7.57
C HIS A 122 8.76 4.66 -6.58
N MET A 123 7.70 5.04 -5.86
CA MET A 123 7.71 6.14 -4.89
C MET A 123 8.78 5.95 -3.82
N GLY A 124 9.59 6.99 -3.59
CA GLY A 124 10.75 6.92 -2.69
C GLY A 124 11.81 5.89 -3.12
N LYS A 125 11.88 5.49 -4.40
CA LYS A 125 12.64 4.31 -4.88
C LYS A 125 12.17 2.97 -4.28
N GLY A 126 10.92 2.92 -3.81
CA GLY A 126 10.34 1.76 -3.13
C GLY A 126 10.46 1.81 -1.60
N THR A 127 10.85 2.95 -1.01
CA THR A 127 10.93 3.08 0.46
C THR A 127 9.67 3.68 1.09
N VAL A 128 8.82 4.33 0.30
CA VAL A 128 7.64 5.06 0.79
C VAL A 128 6.36 4.41 0.26
N SER A 129 5.50 3.93 1.17
CA SER A 129 4.17 3.40 0.85
C SER A 129 3.06 4.42 1.04
N LEU A 130 1.89 4.09 0.50
CA LEU A 130 0.62 4.74 0.80
C LEU A 130 -0.21 3.80 1.67
N SER A 131 -0.06 3.91 2.98
CA SER A 131 -0.90 3.18 3.94
C SER A 131 -1.43 4.16 4.98
N PRO A 132 -2.77 4.25 5.17
CA PRO A 132 -3.34 5.12 6.19
C PRO A 132 -3.15 4.56 7.61
N PHE A 133 -2.64 3.34 7.73
CA PHE A 133 -2.36 2.69 8.99
C PHE A 133 -0.93 2.93 9.46
N HIS A 134 -0.79 3.02 10.77
CA HIS A 134 0.44 3.18 11.51
C HIS A 134 0.58 2.06 12.55
N THR A 135 1.82 1.74 12.92
CA THR A 135 2.18 0.71 13.91
C THR A 135 1.55 -0.64 13.59
N ASP A 136 2.15 -1.39 12.66
CA ASP A 136 1.76 -2.77 12.37
C ASP A 136 0.24 -2.93 12.10
N ARG A 137 -0.32 -1.97 11.35
CA ARG A 137 -1.73 -1.87 10.96
C ARG A 137 -2.75 -1.68 12.10
N GLN A 138 -2.31 -1.42 13.33
CA GLN A 138 -3.23 -1.31 14.48
C GLN A 138 -3.94 0.04 14.56
N ILE A 139 -3.26 1.13 14.18
CA ILE A 139 -3.79 2.49 14.35
C ILE A 139 -4.08 3.10 12.99
N LEU A 140 -5.33 3.50 12.76
CA LEU A 140 -5.72 4.25 11.57
C LEU A 140 -5.49 5.75 11.78
N ASN A 141 -4.72 6.40 10.91
CA ASN A 141 -4.60 7.85 10.91
C ASN A 141 -5.76 8.48 10.10
N PRO A 142 -6.66 9.25 10.75
CA PRO A 142 -7.81 9.84 10.06
C PRO A 142 -7.41 10.89 9.02
N VAL A 143 -6.27 11.57 9.19
CA VAL A 143 -5.78 12.59 8.25
C VAL A 143 -5.29 11.95 6.95
N ALA A 144 -4.54 10.84 7.08
CA ALA A 144 -4.08 10.07 5.93
C ALA A 144 -5.26 9.49 5.14
N LEU A 145 -6.26 8.97 5.84
CA LEU A 145 -7.49 8.47 5.21
C LEU A 145 -8.27 9.59 4.51
N ALA A 146 -8.42 10.75 5.14
CA ALA A 146 -9.09 11.90 4.53
C ALA A 146 -8.39 12.35 3.23
N GLY A 147 -7.04 12.40 3.23
CA GLY A 147 -6.25 12.72 2.03
C GLY A 147 -6.48 11.72 0.89
N LEU A 148 -6.50 10.42 1.19
CA LEU A 148 -6.82 9.38 0.21
C LEU A 148 -8.25 9.51 -0.32
N LEU A 149 -9.23 9.80 0.54
CA LEU A 149 -10.63 9.94 0.14
C LEU A 149 -10.88 11.14 -0.76
N VAL A 150 -10.21 12.27 -0.52
CA VAL A 150 -10.27 13.44 -1.40
C VAL A 150 -9.80 13.07 -2.81
N VAL A 151 -8.70 12.31 -2.90
CA VAL A 151 -8.17 11.87 -4.20
C VAL A 151 -9.16 10.92 -4.87
N LEU A 152 -9.62 9.87 -4.19
CA LEU A 152 -10.52 8.86 -4.76
C LEU A 152 -11.88 9.44 -5.20
N THR A 153 -12.43 10.39 -4.43
CA THR A 153 -13.65 11.09 -4.81
C THR A 153 -13.44 12.02 -6.00
N SER A 154 -12.26 12.63 -6.14
CA SER A 154 -11.89 13.41 -7.33
C SER A 154 -11.78 12.55 -8.60
N PHE A 155 -11.44 11.26 -8.45
CA PHE A 155 -11.42 10.28 -9.54
C PHE A 155 -12.81 9.78 -9.97
N LEU A 156 -13.90 10.22 -9.33
CA LEU A 156 -15.25 9.97 -9.85
C LEU A 156 -15.56 10.80 -11.10
N ASP A 157 -14.91 11.96 -11.27
CA ASP A 157 -14.96 12.78 -12.48
C ASP A 157 -13.53 13.09 -12.98
N THR A 158 -12.91 12.08 -13.59
CA THR A 158 -11.52 12.17 -14.05
C THR A 158 -11.29 13.19 -15.15
N LYS A 159 -12.24 13.33 -16.08
CA LYS A 159 -12.10 14.18 -17.26
C LYS A 159 -12.07 15.66 -16.88
N ASN A 160 -12.97 16.10 -15.99
CA ASN A 160 -13.07 17.51 -15.65
C ASN A 160 -12.09 17.94 -14.55
N ILE A 161 -11.91 17.09 -13.52
CA ILE A 161 -11.15 17.46 -12.32
C ILE A 161 -9.66 17.18 -12.51
N ILE A 162 -9.30 15.92 -12.77
CA ILE A 162 -7.91 15.46 -12.80
C ILE A 162 -7.22 15.89 -14.10
N LEU A 163 -7.82 15.59 -15.27
CA LEU A 163 -7.24 15.90 -16.59
C LEU A 163 -7.46 17.36 -17.03
N GLY A 164 -8.35 18.08 -16.35
CA GLY A 164 -8.70 19.46 -16.66
C GLY A 164 -7.88 20.47 -15.87
N LYS A 165 -8.47 20.99 -14.78
CA LYS A 165 -7.93 22.17 -14.07
C LYS A 165 -7.18 21.84 -12.77
N SER A 166 -7.50 20.74 -12.11
CA SER A 166 -7.14 20.53 -10.70
C SER A 166 -6.24 19.30 -10.49
N HIS A 167 -5.14 19.23 -11.25
CA HIS A 167 -4.10 18.20 -11.09
C HIS A 167 -3.47 18.18 -9.69
N TYR A 168 -3.47 19.32 -8.99
CA TYR A 168 -2.87 19.46 -7.66
C TYR A 168 -3.58 18.63 -6.58
N LEU A 169 -4.81 18.16 -6.81
CA LEU A 169 -5.52 17.30 -5.87
C LEU A 169 -4.78 15.98 -5.62
N LEU A 170 -3.92 15.55 -6.54
CA LEU A 170 -3.03 14.40 -6.33
C LEU A 170 -2.04 14.63 -5.18
N TYR A 171 -1.67 15.87 -4.86
CA TYR A 171 -0.80 16.17 -3.71
C TYR A 171 -1.49 15.92 -2.36
N CYS A 172 -2.81 15.77 -2.32
CA CYS A 172 -3.51 15.32 -1.12
C CYS A 172 -3.14 13.87 -0.71
N LEU A 173 -2.35 13.14 -1.52
CA LEU A 173 -1.74 11.87 -1.14
C LEU A 173 -0.59 12.00 -0.13
N VAL A 174 0.05 13.16 -0.02
CA VAL A 174 1.20 13.40 0.88
C VAL A 174 0.97 12.96 2.34
N PRO A 175 -0.17 13.27 3.01
CA PRO A 175 -0.39 12.80 4.39
C PRO A 175 -0.48 11.27 4.53
N ALA A 176 -0.70 10.53 3.44
CA ALA A 176 -0.72 9.07 3.45
C ALA A 176 0.63 8.44 3.11
N MET A 177 1.63 9.25 2.74
CA MET A 177 2.99 8.77 2.44
C MET A 177 3.74 8.49 3.74
N TYR A 178 4.10 7.23 3.95
CA TYR A 178 4.86 6.80 5.13
C TYR A 178 6.02 5.87 4.73
N PRO A 179 7.22 6.04 5.30
CA PRO A 179 8.37 5.21 4.94
C PRO A 179 8.33 3.83 5.63
N ARG A 180 8.91 2.81 4.97
CA ARG A 180 8.84 1.38 5.38
C ARG A 180 10.17 0.72 5.71
N TRP A 181 11.22 1.52 5.81
CA TRP A 181 12.51 1.06 6.29
C TRP A 181 12.53 0.87 7.81
N LEU A 182 13.33 -0.09 8.25
CA LEU A 182 13.73 -0.27 9.64
C LEU A 182 15.18 0.20 9.77
N VAL A 183 15.36 1.26 10.55
CA VAL A 183 16.66 1.86 10.90
C VAL A 183 16.81 1.78 12.41
N THR A 184 17.93 1.21 12.85
CA THR A 184 18.26 1.08 14.27
C THR A 184 19.28 2.15 14.66
N LEU A 185 19.00 2.81 15.78
CA LEU A 185 19.83 3.87 16.37
C LEU A 185 20.25 3.46 17.78
N ASP A 186 21.42 3.90 18.21
CA ASP A 186 21.87 3.79 19.60
C ASP A 186 21.26 4.88 20.50
N GLU A 187 21.49 4.81 21.81
CA GLU A 187 21.10 5.87 22.77
C GLU A 187 21.72 7.24 22.44
N ASN A 188 22.89 7.24 21.79
CA ASN A 188 23.57 8.44 21.30
C ASN A 188 23.07 8.93 19.93
N GLN A 189 21.97 8.34 19.40
CA GLN A 189 21.39 8.65 18.08
C GLN A 189 22.30 8.34 16.88
N GLU A 190 23.35 7.54 17.08
CA GLU A 190 24.19 7.05 15.99
C GLU A 190 23.56 5.80 15.35
N PRO A 191 23.64 5.64 14.02
CA PRO A 191 23.11 4.47 13.34
C PRO A 191 23.95 3.23 13.66
N VAL A 192 23.32 2.21 14.23
CA VAL A 192 23.96 0.93 14.56
C VAL A 192 23.36 -0.16 13.68
N SER A 193 24.21 -0.89 12.96
CA SER A 193 23.78 -2.06 12.19
C SER A 193 23.64 -3.27 13.11
N VAL A 194 22.41 -3.76 13.24
CA VAL A 194 22.08 -4.95 14.05
C VAL A 194 21.45 -6.00 13.14
N SER A 195 21.67 -7.28 13.48
CA SER A 195 21.07 -8.41 12.78
C SER A 195 19.61 -8.58 13.22
N VAL A 196 18.70 -8.55 12.26
CA VAL A 196 17.25 -8.64 12.43
C VAL A 196 16.71 -9.78 11.57
N ARG A 197 15.79 -10.58 12.11
CA ARG A 197 15.02 -11.56 11.35
C ARG A 197 13.77 -10.89 10.82
N VAL A 198 13.50 -11.05 9.54
CA VAL A 198 12.28 -10.55 8.90
C VAL A 198 11.44 -11.75 8.47
N GLY A 199 10.14 -11.69 8.72
CA GLY A 199 9.22 -12.77 8.37
C GLY A 199 7.77 -12.30 8.37
N GLN A 200 6.87 -13.17 7.92
CA GLN A 200 5.45 -12.86 7.94
C GLN A 200 4.95 -12.71 9.38
N ALA A 201 4.14 -11.69 9.62
CA ALA A 201 3.51 -11.42 10.91
C ALA A 201 2.57 -12.57 11.31
N VAL A 202 2.78 -13.14 12.49
CA VAL A 202 1.88 -14.14 13.09
C VAL A 202 1.74 -13.83 14.58
N ASP A 203 0.57 -14.06 15.17
CA ASP A 203 0.31 -13.63 16.55
C ASP A 203 1.23 -14.31 17.58
N VAL A 204 1.32 -15.64 17.58
CA VAL A 204 2.27 -16.37 18.42
C VAL A 204 2.67 -17.69 17.75
N ILE A 205 3.97 -17.86 17.51
CA ILE A 205 4.60 -19.12 17.12
C ILE A 205 5.69 -19.43 18.14
N GLY A 206 5.83 -20.69 18.57
CA GLY A 206 6.97 -21.12 19.39
C GLY A 206 6.56 -21.94 20.62
N LYS A 207 7.56 -22.25 21.45
CA LYS A 207 7.35 -22.96 22.71
C LYS A 207 6.93 -21.97 23.80
N ALA A 208 6.14 -22.42 24.77
CA ALA A 208 5.81 -21.64 25.95
C ALA A 208 7.11 -21.13 26.62
N GLY A 209 7.24 -19.81 26.77
CA GLY A 209 8.41 -19.13 27.35
C GLY A 209 9.23 -18.26 26.38
N THR A 210 9.19 -18.53 25.07
CA THR A 210 9.79 -17.65 24.04
C THR A 210 8.82 -17.49 22.86
N PRO A 211 7.77 -16.67 23.03
CA PRO A 211 6.83 -16.41 21.94
C PRO A 211 7.56 -15.65 20.82
N LYS A 212 7.44 -16.15 19.58
CA LYS A 212 7.88 -15.44 18.37
C LYS A 212 6.66 -14.94 17.63
N THR A 213 6.76 -13.72 17.11
CA THR A 213 5.69 -13.06 16.34
C THR A 213 5.96 -13.09 14.84
N ILE A 214 7.06 -13.73 14.41
CA ILE A 214 7.44 -13.85 13.00
C ILE A 214 7.49 -15.32 12.55
N ALA A 215 6.99 -15.55 11.34
CA ALA A 215 7.27 -16.73 10.53
C ALA A 215 8.41 -16.38 9.54
N GLY A 216 9.66 -16.44 10.02
CA GLY A 216 10.83 -16.14 9.20
C GLY A 216 12.13 -16.57 9.89
N VAL A 217 13.03 -17.20 9.12
CA VAL A 217 14.33 -17.69 9.63
C VAL A 217 15.50 -16.85 9.08
N HIS A 218 15.27 -16.10 8.00
CA HIS A 218 16.33 -15.35 7.33
C HIS A 218 16.71 -14.11 8.15
N THR A 219 18.02 -13.90 8.27
CA THR A 219 18.60 -12.76 8.98
C THR A 219 19.08 -11.74 7.97
N HIS A 220 18.78 -10.48 8.24
CA HIS A 220 19.22 -9.31 7.49
C HIS A 220 19.90 -8.34 8.46
N THR A 221 20.82 -7.51 7.97
CA THR A 221 21.45 -6.45 8.75
C THR A 221 20.77 -5.12 8.45
N THR A 222 20.44 -4.34 9.48
CA THR A 222 19.84 -3.00 9.29
C THR A 222 20.78 -2.03 8.57
N PRO A 223 20.25 -1.12 7.73
CA PRO A 223 18.83 -0.84 7.48
C PRO A 223 18.16 -1.82 6.49
N VAL A 224 16.94 -2.26 6.81
CA VAL A 224 16.16 -3.21 5.98
C VAL A 224 14.86 -2.58 5.53
N LEU A 225 14.39 -2.91 4.32
CA LEU A 225 13.04 -2.55 3.87
C LEU A 225 12.07 -3.68 4.21
N LEU A 226 10.98 -3.36 4.92
CA LEU A 226 9.97 -4.35 5.29
C LEU A 226 8.89 -4.47 4.21
N ALA A 227 8.57 -5.69 3.77
CA ALA A 227 7.43 -5.95 2.88
C ALA A 227 6.09 -5.89 3.65
N VAL A 228 4.97 -5.97 2.92
CA VAL A 228 3.65 -5.73 3.54
C VAL A 228 3.26 -6.97 4.31
N GLY A 229 2.91 -6.81 5.58
CA GLY A 229 2.62 -7.95 6.46
C GLY A 229 3.87 -8.67 6.95
N GLU A 230 5.07 -8.11 6.71
CA GLU A 230 6.29 -8.56 7.34
C GLU A 230 6.53 -7.81 8.65
N ARG A 231 6.96 -8.54 9.66
CA ARG A 231 7.46 -8.02 10.94
C ARG A 231 8.93 -8.36 11.08
N ALA A 232 9.62 -7.55 11.88
CA ALA A 232 11.04 -7.71 12.15
C ALA A 232 11.27 -7.99 13.64
N GLU A 233 12.16 -8.91 13.97
CA GLU A 233 12.60 -9.20 15.33
C GLU A 233 14.12 -9.23 15.42
N LEU A 234 14.70 -8.78 16.53
CA LEU A 234 16.15 -8.85 16.72
C LEU A 234 16.64 -10.30 16.70
N ALA A 235 17.74 -10.55 15.99
CA ALA A 235 18.35 -11.87 15.92
C ALA A 235 19.31 -12.15 17.10
N THR A 236 19.85 -11.07 17.68
CA THR A 236 20.88 -11.05 18.72
C THR A 236 20.33 -10.48 20.02
N ASP A 237 20.72 -11.08 21.16
CA ASP A 237 20.28 -10.67 22.50
C ASP A 237 21.09 -9.49 23.09
N ASP A 238 22.10 -8.99 22.38
CA ASP A 238 22.99 -7.92 22.83
C ASP A 238 22.29 -6.57 23.04
N TYR A 239 21.13 -6.38 22.39
CA TYR A 239 20.38 -5.12 22.42
C TYR A 239 18.92 -5.37 22.82
N THR A 240 18.38 -4.50 23.66
CA THR A 240 16.94 -4.39 23.92
C THR A 240 16.34 -3.22 23.14
N PRO A 241 15.27 -3.42 22.36
CA PRO A 241 14.56 -2.32 21.74
C PRO A 241 13.70 -1.59 22.77
N LEU A 242 13.69 -0.25 22.71
CA LEU A 242 12.83 0.58 23.55
C LEU A 242 11.37 0.57 23.12
N SER A 243 11.11 0.31 21.83
CA SER A 243 9.77 0.13 21.28
C SER A 243 9.43 -1.35 21.11
N PRO A 244 8.18 -1.77 21.39
CA PRO A 244 7.74 -3.13 21.13
C PRO A 244 7.59 -3.43 19.62
N VAL A 245 7.48 -2.39 18.79
CA VAL A 245 7.32 -2.51 17.35
C VAL A 245 8.61 -2.09 16.64
N MET A 246 9.08 -2.94 15.74
CA MET A 246 10.30 -2.77 14.96
C MET A 246 10.01 -2.17 13.58
N GLU A 247 9.46 -0.95 13.54
CA GLU A 247 9.15 -0.23 12.30
C GLU A 247 9.74 1.19 12.35
N GLY A 248 10.26 1.69 11.23
CA GLY A 248 10.81 3.04 11.16
C GLY A 248 12.13 3.19 11.92
N PHE A 249 12.20 4.18 12.81
CA PHE A 249 13.36 4.40 13.68
C PHE A 249 13.15 3.69 15.01
N VAL A 250 14.05 2.75 15.32
CA VAL A 250 14.05 2.03 16.59
C VAL A 250 15.32 2.38 17.35
N ILE A 251 15.16 2.86 18.58
CA ILE A 251 16.28 3.07 19.49
C ILE A 251 16.55 1.76 20.23
N LEU A 252 17.78 1.30 20.13
CA LEU A 252 18.29 0.11 20.80
C LEU A 252 19.11 0.55 22.00
N ARG A 253 18.85 -0.07 23.15
CA ARG A 253 19.69 0.00 24.33
C ARG A 253 20.58 -1.23 24.36
N LYS A 254 21.89 -1.04 24.53
CA LYS A 254 22.81 -2.15 24.76
C LYS A 254 22.53 -2.77 26.12
N LYS A 255 22.42 -4.10 26.19
CA LYS A 255 22.39 -4.79 27.49
C LYS A 255 23.79 -4.80 28.08
N ASP A 256 23.92 -4.33 29.32
CA ASP A 256 25.11 -4.61 30.11
C ASP A 256 25.10 -6.09 30.52
N LYS A 257 26.24 -6.77 30.38
CA LYS A 257 26.37 -8.23 30.50
C LYS A 257 26.17 -8.80 31.92
N ASP A 258 25.71 -8.00 32.87
CA ASP A 258 25.64 -8.35 34.30
C ASP A 258 24.21 -8.34 34.90
N GLU A 259 23.14 -8.34 34.09
CA GLU A 259 21.76 -8.64 34.55
C GLU A 259 21.02 -9.68 33.68
#